data_AF-A0A9D9PBT0-F1
#
_entry.id   AF-A0A9D9PBT0-F1
#
_cell.length_a   1.000
_cell.length_b   1.000
_cell.length_c   1.000
_cell.angle_alpha   90.00
_cell.angle_beta   90.00
_cell.angle_gamma   90.00
#
_symmetry.space_group_name_H-M   'P 1'
#
loop_
_entity.id
_entity.type
_entity.pdbx_description
1 polymer ?
#
loop_
_entity_poly.entity_id
_entity_poly.type
_entity_poly.pdbx_seq_one_letter_code
_entity_poly.pdbx_strand_id
1 'polypeptide(L)'
;TTGGASRGDVDFQAPDAESPRQTTGGASRGDVDFQAPDAESPRQTTGGASRGEVEFTSPDTESPQQTEGGAARGDVEFASPSSESPQQTEGGASRRSVPFMKPLIPPSNYGRTIASHPSFFVYVPEAGVTQAFLSVQTETGNLHYQSFVSVSGHQGVMRFSLPEDAPALEIGRDYQWHVVLLPNGILRPDSPRVSGWVERVEDDGLAVSGDLSLQLADTYGRNGLWYDALTTIADLWEAQPHDDTMAVEWHDFLAQGGLEEISTQPLVD
;
A
#
# COMPACT_ATOMS: atom_id res chain seq x y z
N THR A 1 -38.28 21.62 -39.47
CA THR A 1 -39.55 20.98 -39.05
C THR A 1 -39.66 19.64 -39.75
N THR A 2 -39.70 18.59 -38.94
CA THR A 2 -40.45 17.35 -39.14
C THR A 2 -40.31 16.57 -40.45
N GLY A 3 -39.62 15.42 -40.36
CA GLY A 3 -40.23 14.11 -40.69
C GLY A 3 -40.08 13.54 -42.11
N GLY A 4 -39.78 12.23 -42.15
CA GLY A 4 -39.97 11.34 -43.32
C GLY A 4 -38.66 10.69 -43.79
N ALA A 5 -38.24 9.52 -43.32
CA ALA A 5 -38.73 8.15 -43.57
C ALA A 5 -37.94 7.41 -44.67
N SER A 6 -37.27 6.31 -44.28
CA SER A 6 -37.07 5.07 -45.08
C SER A 6 -36.39 4.03 -44.18
N ARG A 7 -37.12 3.06 -43.65
CA ARG A 7 -37.32 1.69 -44.21
C ARG A 7 -36.02 0.91 -44.39
N GLY A 8 -35.75 0.06 -43.40
CA GLY A 8 -34.91 -1.11 -43.50
C GLY A 8 -35.25 -2.00 -42.31
N ASP A 9 -36.17 -2.95 -42.50
CA ASP A 9 -36.29 -4.10 -41.61
C ASP A 9 -34.98 -4.88 -41.75
N VAL A 10 -34.06 -4.69 -40.80
CA VAL A 10 -32.93 -5.60 -40.65
C VAL A 10 -33.34 -6.59 -39.59
N ASP A 11 -34.07 -7.61 -40.01
CA ASP A 11 -34.25 -8.83 -39.23
C ASP A 11 -32.89 -9.53 -39.24
N PHE A 12 -32.08 -9.29 -38.21
CA PHE A 12 -30.80 -9.96 -38.06
C PHE A 12 -31.06 -11.29 -37.39
N GLN A 13 -31.22 -12.35 -38.20
CA GLN A 13 -30.99 -13.70 -37.70
C GLN A 13 -29.52 -13.80 -37.31
N ALA A 14 -29.26 -13.81 -36.01
CA ALA A 14 -27.95 -14.15 -35.49
C ALA A 14 -27.55 -15.53 -36.03
N PRO A 15 -26.31 -15.71 -36.52
CA PRO A 15 -25.82 -17.05 -36.83
C PRO A 15 -25.90 -17.89 -35.54
N ASP A 16 -26.23 -19.18 -35.68
CA ASP A 16 -26.16 -20.20 -34.61
C ASP A 16 -24.69 -20.45 -34.19
N ALA A 17 -24.01 -19.40 -33.76
CA ALA A 17 -22.67 -19.42 -33.21
C ALA A 17 -22.81 -19.20 -31.70
N GLU A 18 -22.15 -20.06 -30.93
CA GLU A 18 -22.13 -20.01 -29.47
C GLU A 18 -21.89 -18.58 -28.96
N SER A 19 -22.71 -18.14 -28.01
CA SER A 19 -22.63 -16.82 -27.38
C SER A 19 -21.20 -16.52 -26.87
N PRO A 20 -20.68 -15.31 -27.08
CA PRO A 20 -19.37 -14.93 -26.55
C PRO A 20 -19.35 -15.08 -25.02
N ARG A 21 -18.39 -15.85 -24.48
CA ARG A 21 -18.20 -16.02 -23.03
C ARG A 21 -17.60 -14.77 -22.35
N GLN A 22 -17.19 -13.79 -23.15
CA GLN A 22 -16.61 -12.52 -22.71
C GLN A 22 -17.09 -11.41 -23.65
N THR A 23 -17.68 -10.36 -23.09
CA THR A 23 -18.04 -9.15 -23.82
C THR A 23 -17.38 -7.95 -23.14
N THR A 24 -16.67 -7.13 -23.90
CA THR A 24 -16.18 -5.81 -23.45
C THR A 24 -17.19 -4.77 -23.89
N GLY A 25 -18.05 -4.29 -22.97
CA GLY A 25 -19.13 -3.36 -23.27
C GLY A 25 -18.93 -2.00 -22.59
N GLY A 26 -18.88 -0.93 -23.39
CA GLY A 26 -18.94 0.46 -22.93
C GLY A 26 -20.38 0.92 -22.64
N ALA A 27 -20.49 1.91 -21.76
CA ALA A 27 -21.75 2.39 -21.18
C ALA A 27 -22.85 2.74 -22.20
N SER A 28 -24.08 2.29 -21.93
CA SER A 28 -25.30 2.79 -22.56
C SER A 28 -26.15 3.52 -21.52
N ARG A 29 -26.52 4.77 -21.79
CA ARG A 29 -27.53 5.53 -21.04
C ARG A 29 -28.87 5.39 -21.78
N GLY A 30 -29.87 4.80 -21.14
CA GLY A 30 -31.26 4.76 -21.63
C GLY A 30 -32.02 3.56 -21.10
N ASP A 31 -33.23 3.81 -20.60
CA ASP A 31 -34.15 2.78 -20.07
C ASP A 31 -34.55 1.80 -21.19
N VAL A 32 -34.00 0.59 -21.14
CA VAL A 32 -34.45 -0.55 -21.94
C VAL A 32 -34.79 -1.66 -20.96
N ASP A 33 -36.08 -2.00 -20.91
CA ASP A 33 -36.57 -3.12 -20.10
C ASP A 33 -36.26 -4.42 -20.85
N PHE A 34 -35.36 -5.23 -20.30
CA PHE A 34 -34.91 -6.50 -20.88
C PHE A 34 -35.50 -7.66 -20.09
N GLN A 35 -36.44 -8.41 -20.69
CA GLN A 35 -36.77 -9.74 -20.20
C GLN A 35 -35.74 -10.74 -20.72
N ALA A 36 -34.93 -11.29 -19.83
CA ALA A 36 -33.93 -12.31 -20.15
C ALA A 36 -34.60 -13.67 -20.49
N PRO A 37 -34.16 -14.39 -21.52
CA PRO A 37 -34.52 -15.80 -21.69
C PRO A 37 -33.73 -16.68 -20.72
N ASP A 38 -34.33 -17.79 -20.31
CA ASP A 38 -33.78 -18.79 -19.38
C ASP A 38 -32.49 -19.45 -19.91
N ALA A 39 -31.35 -18.81 -19.68
CA ALA A 39 -30.02 -19.41 -19.85
C ALA A 39 -29.01 -18.74 -18.92
N GLU A 40 -28.10 -19.57 -18.39
CA GLU A 40 -27.22 -19.30 -17.23
C GLU A 40 -26.50 -17.94 -17.23
N SER A 41 -26.49 -17.31 -16.05
CA SER A 41 -25.87 -16.01 -15.79
C SER A 41 -24.35 -16.00 -16.05
N PRO A 42 -23.80 -14.94 -16.68
CA PRO A 42 -22.36 -14.78 -16.84
C PRO A 42 -21.63 -14.77 -15.47
N ARG A 43 -20.53 -15.51 -15.34
CA ARG A 43 -19.80 -15.69 -14.06
C ARG A 43 -18.65 -14.70 -13.82
N GLN A 44 -18.31 -13.85 -14.78
CA GLN A 44 -17.26 -12.84 -14.60
C GLN A 44 -17.57 -11.57 -15.39
N THR A 45 -17.71 -10.46 -14.68
CA THR A 45 -17.66 -9.11 -15.23
C THR A 45 -16.40 -8.46 -14.66
N THR A 46 -15.45 -8.09 -15.51
CA THR A 46 -14.34 -7.23 -15.11
C THR A 46 -14.74 -5.79 -15.41
N GLY A 47 -15.33 -5.14 -14.41
CA GLY A 47 -15.61 -3.71 -14.41
C GLY A 47 -14.91 -3.08 -13.23
N GLY A 48 -13.72 -2.53 -13.47
CA GLY A 48 -12.96 -1.73 -12.51
C GLY A 48 -12.24 -0.64 -13.29
N ALA A 49 -12.85 0.54 -13.38
CA ALA A 49 -12.18 1.71 -13.92
C ALA A 49 -11.36 2.34 -12.79
N SER A 50 -10.15 1.84 -12.57
CA SER A 50 -9.11 2.65 -11.92
C SER A 50 -8.46 3.46 -13.04
N ARG A 51 -8.46 4.78 -12.92
CA ARG A 51 -7.95 5.71 -13.93
C ARG A 51 -6.77 6.53 -13.41
N GLY A 52 -6.10 6.08 -12.35
CA GLY A 52 -4.82 6.62 -11.95
C GLY A 52 -3.81 6.54 -13.09
N GLU A 53 -3.05 7.60 -13.27
CA GLU A 53 -1.96 7.71 -14.24
C GLU A 53 -0.76 6.83 -13.86
N VAL A 54 -0.64 6.48 -12.57
CA VAL A 54 0.44 5.65 -12.03
C VAL A 54 0.02 4.19 -11.85
N GLU A 55 0.69 3.27 -12.56
CA GLU A 55 0.52 1.82 -12.43
C GLU A 55 1.67 1.17 -11.64
N PHE A 56 1.36 0.36 -10.62
CA PHE A 56 2.34 -0.42 -9.88
C PHE A 56 2.33 -1.89 -10.31
N THR A 57 3.51 -2.40 -10.65
CA THR A 57 3.73 -3.83 -10.89
C THR A 57 4.63 -4.41 -9.81
N SER A 58 4.11 -5.37 -9.03
CA SER A 58 4.94 -6.06 -8.03
C SER A 58 6.05 -6.83 -8.75
N PRO A 59 7.31 -6.70 -8.32
CA PRO A 59 8.39 -7.51 -8.87
C PRO A 59 8.17 -9.00 -8.51
N ASP A 60 8.52 -9.92 -9.42
CA ASP A 60 8.41 -11.39 -9.26
C ASP A 60 9.37 -11.98 -8.20
N THR A 61 9.99 -11.15 -7.36
CA THR A 61 10.97 -11.57 -6.37
C THR A 61 10.27 -12.04 -5.09
N GLU A 62 10.60 -13.26 -4.63
CA GLU A 62 10.12 -13.76 -3.34
C GLU A 62 10.61 -12.84 -2.20
N SER A 63 9.69 -12.40 -1.33
CA SER A 63 10.05 -11.64 -0.12
C SER A 63 11.00 -12.47 0.76
N PRO A 64 11.93 -11.86 1.52
CA PRO A 64 12.88 -12.59 2.35
C PRO A 64 12.19 -13.64 3.24
N GLN A 65 12.56 -14.91 3.08
CA GLN A 65 11.92 -16.03 3.79
C GLN A 65 12.39 -16.19 5.24
N GLN A 66 13.36 -15.38 5.70
CA GLN A 66 13.91 -15.48 7.06
C GLN A 66 13.32 -14.40 7.97
N THR A 67 12.29 -14.76 8.71
CA THR A 67 11.95 -14.10 9.96
C THR A 67 12.73 -14.79 11.08
N GLU A 68 13.72 -14.14 11.70
CA GLU A 68 14.20 -14.57 13.01
C GLU A 68 13.16 -14.20 14.07
N GLY A 69 12.10 -15.01 14.14
CA GLY A 69 11.18 -15.06 15.26
C GLY A 69 11.85 -15.78 16.44
N GLY A 70 11.82 -15.15 17.60
CA GLY A 70 12.45 -15.64 18.82
C GLY A 70 12.01 -17.05 19.24
N ALA A 71 13.03 -17.84 19.58
CA ALA A 71 12.99 -18.99 20.50
C ALA A 71 11.84 -20.00 20.32
N ALA A 72 12.03 -20.95 19.39
CA ALA A 72 11.53 -22.30 19.61
C ALA A 72 12.27 -22.88 20.84
N ARG A 73 11.58 -22.99 21.98
CA ARG A 73 12.07 -23.82 23.09
C ARG A 73 11.59 -25.24 22.87
N GLY A 74 12.56 -26.15 22.92
CA GLY A 74 12.44 -27.55 22.54
C GLY A 74 11.51 -28.40 23.40
N ASP A 75 11.48 -29.66 23.00
CA ASP A 75 10.74 -30.75 23.63
C ASP A 75 10.91 -30.74 25.16
N VAL A 76 9.82 -30.39 25.85
CA VAL A 76 9.60 -30.75 27.25
C VAL A 76 8.25 -31.42 27.32
N GLU A 77 8.30 -32.74 27.45
CA GLU A 77 7.17 -33.58 27.82
C GLU A 77 6.69 -33.17 29.22
N PHE A 78 5.60 -32.42 29.29
CA PHE A 78 4.95 -32.10 30.57
C PHE A 78 3.78 -33.05 30.78
N ALA A 79 3.97 -34.01 31.68
CA ALA A 79 2.92 -34.90 32.16
C ALA A 79 1.76 -34.07 32.72
N SER A 80 0.54 -34.34 32.24
CA SER A 80 -0.68 -33.69 32.73
C SER A 80 -0.94 -34.09 34.19
N PRO A 81 -1.07 -33.16 35.15
CA PRO A 81 -1.78 -33.44 36.37
C PRO A 81 -3.27 -33.26 36.11
N SER A 82 -4.01 -34.34 36.32
CA SER A 82 -5.46 -34.35 36.44
C SER A 82 -5.96 -33.38 37.53
N SER A 83 -7.21 -32.96 37.33
CA SER A 83 -8.18 -32.38 38.28
C SER A 83 -8.17 -30.86 38.53
N GLU A 84 -9.33 -30.29 38.18
CA GLU A 84 -9.94 -28.99 38.57
C GLU A 84 -9.63 -27.75 37.69
N SER A 85 -10.54 -27.50 36.74
CA SER A 85 -10.66 -26.24 36.00
C SER A 85 -11.16 -25.12 36.90
N PRO A 86 -10.50 -23.95 36.98
CA PRO A 86 -11.10 -22.78 37.62
C PRO A 86 -12.26 -22.25 36.77
N GLN A 87 -13.46 -22.26 37.35
CA GLN A 87 -14.61 -21.50 36.85
C GLN A 87 -14.41 -20.02 37.21
N GLN A 88 -14.56 -19.14 36.23
CA GLN A 88 -14.40 -17.68 36.25
C GLN A 88 -12.98 -17.13 36.10
N THR A 89 -12.66 -16.71 34.88
CA THR A 89 -11.87 -15.51 34.64
C THR A 89 -12.81 -14.45 34.07
N GLU A 90 -13.05 -13.38 34.84
CA GLU A 90 -13.72 -12.19 34.31
C GLU A 90 -12.86 -11.64 33.16
N GLY A 91 -13.49 -11.46 31.99
CA GLY A 91 -12.86 -10.94 30.80
C GLY A 91 -12.43 -9.49 30.98
N GLY A 92 -11.24 -9.28 31.52
CA GLY A 92 -10.51 -8.01 31.52
C GLY A 92 -9.88 -7.70 30.16
N ALA A 93 -10.60 -7.92 29.06
CA ALA A 93 -10.18 -7.47 27.75
C ALA A 93 -10.86 -6.14 27.44
N SER A 94 -10.49 -5.09 28.18
CA SER A 94 -10.53 -3.75 27.59
C SER A 94 -9.53 -3.76 26.44
N ARG A 95 -9.96 -4.24 25.27
CA ARG A 95 -9.31 -3.94 24.00
C ARG A 95 -9.50 -2.44 23.81
N ARG A 96 -8.67 -1.65 24.49
CA ARG A 96 -8.35 -0.31 24.04
C ARG A 96 -7.94 -0.53 22.59
N SER A 97 -8.76 -0.05 21.66
CA SER A 97 -8.43 -0.04 20.24
C SER A 97 -7.04 0.55 20.15
N VAL A 98 -6.02 -0.28 19.90
CA VAL A 98 -4.68 0.23 19.65
C VAL A 98 -4.85 1.19 18.48
N PRO A 99 -4.40 2.45 18.60
CA PRO A 99 -4.54 3.38 17.51
C PRO A 99 -3.76 2.78 16.33
N PHE A 100 -4.47 2.54 15.23
CA PHE A 100 -4.00 1.76 14.07
C PHE A 100 -2.94 2.56 13.32
N MET A 101 -1.67 2.22 13.55
CA MET A 101 -0.52 2.71 12.77
C MET A 101 -0.27 1.71 11.63
N LYS A 102 -0.10 2.19 10.40
CA LYS A 102 0.06 1.30 9.23
C LYS A 102 1.16 1.82 8.30
N PRO A 103 2.12 0.98 7.89
CA PRO A 103 3.12 1.38 6.91
C PRO A 103 2.49 1.46 5.52
N LEU A 104 2.88 2.45 4.72
CA LEU A 104 2.44 2.59 3.33
C LEU A 104 3.39 1.82 2.40
N ILE A 105 3.30 0.50 2.50
CA ILE A 105 4.07 -0.45 1.71
C ILE A 105 3.15 -1.55 1.16
N PRO A 106 3.57 -2.29 0.12
CA PRO A 106 2.77 -3.35 -0.44
C PRO A 106 2.45 -4.45 0.59
N PRO A 107 1.43 -5.29 0.35
CA PRO A 107 1.02 -6.34 1.28
C PRO A 107 2.11 -7.39 1.56
N SER A 108 3.10 -7.50 0.68
CA SER A 108 4.31 -8.32 0.85
C SER A 108 5.23 -7.83 1.96
N ASN A 109 4.99 -6.62 2.50
CA ASN A 109 5.86 -5.93 3.46
C ASN A 109 7.26 -5.61 2.90
N TYR A 110 7.39 -5.58 1.57
CA TYR A 110 8.63 -5.43 0.84
C TYR A 110 8.47 -4.47 -0.34
N GLY A 111 9.46 -3.60 -0.55
CA GLY A 111 9.53 -2.70 -1.70
C GLY A 111 10.96 -2.48 -2.16
N ARG A 112 11.12 -2.00 -3.39
CA ARG A 112 12.44 -1.70 -3.98
C ARG A 112 12.60 -0.20 -4.16
N THR A 113 13.85 0.26 -4.17
CA THR A 113 14.18 1.65 -4.44
C THR A 113 15.49 1.83 -5.17
N ILE A 114 15.65 2.91 -5.95
CA ILE A 114 16.96 3.31 -6.50
C ILE A 114 17.65 4.36 -5.61
N ALA A 115 16.89 5.04 -4.75
CA ALA A 115 17.39 6.08 -3.85
C ALA A 115 18.45 5.53 -2.88
N SER A 116 19.55 6.26 -2.75
CA SER A 116 20.57 6.00 -1.70
C SER A 116 20.05 6.25 -0.30
N HIS A 117 19.12 7.20 -0.17
CA HIS A 117 18.50 7.65 1.07
C HIS A 117 16.98 7.73 0.90
N PRO A 118 16.27 6.59 0.96
CA PRO A 118 14.84 6.54 0.68
C PRO A 118 14.00 7.21 1.77
N SER A 119 12.73 7.46 1.42
CA SER A 119 11.70 7.91 2.35
C SER A 119 10.70 6.78 2.62
N PHE A 120 10.30 6.64 3.89
CA PHE A 120 9.30 5.68 4.33
C PHE A 120 8.04 6.41 4.76
N PHE A 121 6.88 5.95 4.32
CA PHE A 121 5.60 6.59 4.64
C PHE A 121 4.82 5.74 5.63
N VAL A 122 4.27 6.39 6.65
CA VAL A 122 3.50 5.71 7.70
C VAL A 122 2.25 6.52 8.02
N TYR A 123 1.10 5.84 8.03
CA TYR A 123 -0.11 6.39 8.60
C TYR A 123 -0.01 6.39 10.12
N VAL A 124 -0.12 7.58 10.69
CA VAL A 124 -0.12 7.84 12.12
C VAL A 124 -1.52 8.27 12.54
N PRO A 125 -2.18 7.53 13.45
CA PRO A 125 -3.49 7.89 14.00
C PRO A 125 -3.38 9.08 14.96
N GLU A 126 -4.52 9.71 15.29
CA GLU A 126 -4.56 10.77 16.30
C GLU A 126 -4.09 10.24 17.67
N ALA A 127 -2.84 10.53 18.01
CA ALA A 127 -2.19 9.97 19.20
C ALA A 127 -1.63 11.05 20.14
N GLY A 128 -1.60 12.32 19.71
CA GLY A 128 -0.98 13.41 20.48
C GLY A 128 0.51 13.18 20.77
N VAL A 129 1.16 12.32 19.96
CA VAL A 129 2.58 11.98 20.08
C VAL A 129 3.38 12.92 19.21
N THR A 130 4.38 13.59 19.76
CA THR A 130 5.20 14.58 19.04
C THR A 130 6.59 14.08 18.68
N GLN A 131 6.90 12.81 18.97
CA GLN A 131 8.20 12.22 18.72
C GLN A 131 8.08 10.77 18.25
N ALA A 132 8.85 10.44 17.23
CA ALA A 132 9.03 9.11 16.69
C ALA A 132 10.51 8.74 16.71
N PHE A 133 10.80 7.44 16.57
CA PHE A 133 12.13 6.88 16.42
C PHE A 133 12.15 6.08 15.14
N LEU A 134 13.05 6.48 14.23
CA LEU A 134 13.34 5.78 12.99
C LEU A 134 14.59 4.93 13.23
N SER A 135 14.55 3.66 12.86
CA SER A 135 15.74 2.84 12.73
C SER A 135 15.75 2.07 11.42
N VAL A 136 16.94 1.87 10.87
CA VAL A 136 17.20 1.04 9.70
C VAL A 136 18.26 0.03 10.10
N GLN A 137 18.00 -1.23 9.81
CA GLN A 137 18.86 -2.37 10.12
C GLN A 137 19.20 -3.11 8.83
N THR A 138 20.38 -3.72 8.77
CA THR A 138 20.74 -4.64 7.70
C THR A 138 19.90 -5.92 7.79
N GLU A 139 19.89 -6.73 6.73
CA GLU A 139 19.26 -8.07 6.72
C GLU A 139 19.62 -8.94 7.94
N THR A 140 20.87 -8.86 8.41
CA THR A 140 21.37 -9.58 9.60
C THR A 140 21.02 -8.95 10.96
N GLY A 141 20.17 -7.91 10.98
CA GLY A 141 19.75 -7.21 12.20
C GLY A 141 20.78 -6.25 12.79
N ASN A 142 21.86 -5.94 12.08
CA ASN A 142 22.81 -4.93 12.55
C ASN A 142 22.27 -3.52 12.30
N LEU A 143 22.48 -2.63 13.27
CA LEU A 143 22.05 -1.25 13.14
C LEU A 143 22.82 -0.55 12.01
N HIS A 144 22.08 -0.06 11.01
CA HIS A 144 22.61 0.77 9.92
C HIS A 144 22.44 2.25 10.21
N TYR A 145 21.25 2.65 10.68
CA TYR A 145 20.93 4.03 11.03
C TYR A 145 19.86 4.09 12.13
N GLN A 146 19.89 5.14 12.95
CA GLN A 146 18.77 5.50 13.83
C GLN A 146 18.72 7.00 14.11
N SER A 147 17.53 7.52 14.35
CA SER A 147 17.32 8.89 14.82
C SER A 147 15.96 9.08 15.50
N PHE A 148 15.85 10.18 16.22
CA PHE A 148 14.56 10.68 16.69
C PHE A 148 14.04 11.69 15.67
N VAL A 149 12.76 11.56 15.32
CA VAL A 149 12.06 12.41 14.35
C VAL A 149 10.93 13.12 15.09
N SER A 150 10.85 14.45 14.94
CA SER A 150 9.69 15.20 15.41
C SER A 150 8.51 14.92 14.48
N VAL A 151 7.34 14.72 15.05
CA VAL A 151 6.10 14.52 14.28
C VAL A 151 5.04 15.51 14.75
N SER A 152 4.13 15.92 13.87
CA SER A 152 3.12 16.95 14.17
C SER A 152 2.16 16.60 15.30
N GLY A 153 1.99 15.31 15.60
CA GLY A 153 1.02 14.81 16.57
C GLY A 153 -0.43 14.84 16.08
N HIS A 154 -0.64 15.28 14.84
CA HIS A 154 -1.89 15.17 14.12
C HIS A 154 -2.02 13.80 13.44
N GLN A 155 -3.25 13.42 13.15
CA GLN A 155 -3.54 12.24 12.33
C GLN A 155 -3.18 12.52 10.88
N GLY A 156 -2.54 11.55 10.22
CA GLY A 156 -2.23 11.64 8.79
C GLY A 156 -1.13 10.69 8.37
N VAL A 157 -0.72 10.80 7.12
CA VAL A 157 0.42 10.09 6.55
C VAL A 157 1.67 10.94 6.75
N MET A 158 2.65 10.38 7.43
CA MET A 158 3.93 11.03 7.74
C MET A 158 5.06 10.42 6.94
N ARG A 159 6.01 11.26 6.55
CA ARG A 159 7.24 10.88 5.83
C ARG A 159 8.42 10.76 6.81
N PHE A 160 9.13 9.64 6.71
CA PHE A 160 10.34 9.35 7.47
C PHE A 160 11.50 9.12 6.50
N SER A 161 12.33 10.13 6.32
CA SER A 161 13.45 10.08 5.37
C SER A 161 14.75 9.64 6.04
N LEU A 162 15.52 8.80 5.35
CA LEU A 162 16.92 8.64 5.67
C LEU A 162 17.64 9.96 5.28
N PRO A 163 18.34 10.65 6.19
CA PRO A 163 18.96 11.93 5.85
C PRO A 163 20.25 11.74 5.05
N GLU A 164 20.69 12.77 4.32
CA GLU A 164 21.87 12.72 3.45
C GLU A 164 23.19 12.50 4.21
N ASP A 165 23.24 12.77 5.51
CA ASP A 165 24.40 12.53 6.36
C ASP A 165 24.44 11.11 6.97
N ALA A 166 23.38 10.32 6.77
CA ALA A 166 23.37 8.90 7.13
C ALA A 166 24.20 8.07 6.14
N PRO A 167 24.62 6.85 6.52
CA PRO A 167 25.20 5.92 5.57
C PRO A 167 24.17 5.55 4.49
N ALA A 168 24.54 5.71 3.22
CA ALA A 168 23.71 5.30 2.09
C ALA A 168 23.40 3.80 2.14
N LEU A 169 22.21 3.41 1.68
CA LEU A 169 21.90 2.00 1.45
C LEU A 169 22.78 1.46 0.32
N GLU A 170 23.30 0.25 0.46
CA GLU A 170 24.10 -0.41 -0.59
C GLU A 170 23.20 -1.03 -1.66
N ILE A 171 23.63 -0.97 -2.93
CA ILE A 171 22.92 -1.60 -4.04
C ILE A 171 22.96 -3.14 -3.88
N GLY A 172 21.83 -3.80 -4.14
CA GLY A 172 21.64 -5.24 -4.03
C GLY A 172 21.57 -5.73 -2.58
N ARG A 173 21.24 -4.85 -1.63
CA ARG A 173 21.11 -5.18 -0.20
C ARG A 173 19.72 -4.89 0.32
N ASP A 174 19.23 -5.82 1.13
CA ASP A 174 18.00 -5.68 1.91
C ASP A 174 18.27 -5.01 3.26
N TYR A 175 17.37 -4.09 3.60
CA TYR A 175 17.31 -3.43 4.89
C TYR A 175 15.91 -3.51 5.47
N GLN A 176 15.83 -3.59 6.79
CA GLN A 176 14.58 -3.50 7.53
C GLN A 176 14.51 -2.16 8.25
N TRP A 177 13.49 -1.37 7.94
CA TRP A 177 13.23 -0.12 8.63
C TRP A 177 12.12 -0.30 9.66
N HIS A 178 12.17 0.51 10.72
CA HIS A 178 11.16 0.57 11.77
C HIS A 178 10.85 2.01 12.11
N VAL A 179 9.57 2.29 12.31
CA VAL A 179 9.11 3.54 12.91
C VAL A 179 8.37 3.20 14.19
N VAL A 180 8.80 3.81 15.28
CA VAL A 180 8.21 3.64 16.61
C VAL A 180 7.73 5.00 17.09
N LEU A 181 6.48 5.12 17.52
CA LEU A 181 5.97 6.33 18.17
C LEU A 181 6.37 6.33 19.64
N LEU A 182 6.71 7.50 20.19
CA LEU A 182 7.15 7.65 21.58
C LEU A 182 6.13 8.44 22.41
N PRO A 183 5.09 7.77 22.95
CA PRO A 183 4.22 8.38 23.94
C PRO A 183 5.05 8.91 25.13
N ASN A 184 4.96 10.21 25.38
CA ASN A 184 5.74 10.92 26.41
C ASN A 184 7.27 10.86 26.22
N GLY A 185 7.76 10.66 24.99
CA GLY A 185 9.20 10.69 24.67
C GLY A 185 10.00 9.49 25.17
N ILE A 186 9.34 8.38 25.53
CA ILE A 186 10.01 7.20 26.09
C ILE A 186 9.73 5.99 25.20
N LEU A 187 10.79 5.29 24.79
CA LEU A 187 10.69 3.96 24.16
C LEU A 187 10.24 2.93 25.18
N ARG A 188 9.13 2.25 24.89
CA ARG A 188 8.56 1.19 25.72
C ARG A 188 8.31 -0.06 24.90
N PRO A 189 8.31 -1.25 25.50
CA PRO A 189 7.97 -2.49 24.79
C PRO A 189 6.61 -2.43 24.08
N ASP A 190 5.64 -1.71 24.66
CA ASP A 190 4.28 -1.49 24.15
C ASP A 190 4.13 -0.24 23.27
N SER A 191 5.23 0.45 22.92
CA SER A 191 5.17 1.58 22.00
C SER A 191 4.66 1.16 20.62
N PRO A 192 3.72 1.90 20.01
CA PRO A 192 3.24 1.62 18.66
C PRO A 192 4.39 1.58 17.68
N ARG A 193 4.45 0.54 16.85
CA ARG A 193 5.53 0.34 15.90
C ARG A 193 5.02 -0.26 14.60
N VAL A 194 5.65 0.12 13.51
CA VAL A 194 5.52 -0.53 12.20
C VAL A 194 6.90 -0.73 11.60
N SER A 195 6.99 -1.58 10.58
CA SER A 195 8.22 -1.91 9.89
C SER A 195 7.95 -2.28 8.46
N GLY A 196 8.98 -2.25 7.63
CA GLY A 196 8.95 -2.76 6.27
C GLY A 196 10.36 -3.11 5.79
N TRP A 197 10.41 -3.81 4.67
CA TRP A 197 11.65 -4.15 3.99
C TRP A 197 11.87 -3.25 2.78
N VAL A 198 13.12 -2.87 2.57
CA VAL A 198 13.56 -2.11 1.41
C VAL A 198 14.82 -2.74 0.82
N GLU A 199 14.81 -2.97 -0.48
CA GLU A 199 16.00 -3.29 -1.26
C GLU A 199 16.41 -2.07 -2.07
N ARG A 200 17.67 -1.66 -1.98
CA ARG A 200 18.20 -0.69 -2.94
C ARG A 200 18.70 -1.42 -4.17
N VAL A 201 18.27 -1.00 -5.35
CA VAL A 201 18.61 -1.63 -6.63
C VAL A 201 19.34 -0.65 -7.54
N GLU A 202 19.96 -1.18 -8.59
CA GLU A 202 20.67 -0.37 -9.56
C GLU A 202 19.67 0.47 -10.37
N ASP A 203 20.05 1.70 -10.69
CA ASP A 203 19.27 2.54 -11.59
C ASP A 203 19.64 2.16 -13.03
N ASP A 204 18.76 1.42 -13.69
CA ASP A 204 18.89 1.00 -15.10
C ASP A 204 18.65 2.16 -16.09
N GLY A 205 18.91 3.40 -15.67
CA GLY A 205 18.60 4.61 -16.41
C GLY A 205 17.11 4.95 -16.39
N LEU A 206 16.42 4.62 -15.29
CA LEU A 206 15.01 4.97 -15.07
C LEU A 206 14.87 6.42 -14.60
N ALA A 207 15.86 6.93 -13.86
CA ALA A 207 15.98 8.34 -13.53
C ALA A 207 16.43 9.16 -14.76
N VAL A 208 15.72 9.05 -15.88
CA VAL A 208 15.97 9.88 -17.06
C VAL A 208 15.53 11.29 -16.72
N SER A 209 16.45 12.12 -16.21
CA SER A 209 16.45 13.60 -16.24
C SER A 209 15.07 14.23 -16.45
N GLY A 210 14.14 13.91 -15.56
CA GLY A 210 12.72 14.24 -15.70
C GLY A 210 12.36 15.11 -14.54
N ASP A 211 11.70 16.22 -14.84
CA ASP A 211 11.07 17.01 -13.80
C ASP A 211 10.09 16.13 -13.02
N LEU A 212 9.91 16.45 -11.74
CA LEU A 212 8.91 15.83 -10.87
C LEU A 212 7.55 15.80 -11.59
N SER A 213 7.02 14.60 -11.86
CA SER A 213 5.81 14.41 -12.70
C SER A 213 5.14 13.07 -12.44
N LEU A 214 3.83 12.96 -12.74
CA LEU A 214 3.09 11.69 -12.66
C LEU A 214 3.67 10.62 -13.59
N GLN A 215 4.19 11.03 -14.76
CA GLN A 215 4.88 10.12 -15.67
C GLN A 215 6.14 9.49 -15.05
N LEU A 216 6.88 10.24 -14.22
CA LEU A 216 8.02 9.71 -13.49
C LEU A 216 7.56 8.70 -12.42
N ALA A 217 6.49 9.02 -11.68
CA ALA A 217 5.90 8.11 -10.71
C ALA A 217 5.41 6.80 -11.37
N ASP A 218 4.74 6.88 -12.52
CA ASP A 218 4.31 5.73 -13.32
C ASP A 218 5.51 4.89 -13.77
N THR A 219 6.57 5.54 -14.25
CA THR A 219 7.81 4.85 -14.62
C THR A 219 8.37 4.05 -13.45
N TYR A 220 8.42 4.62 -12.25
CA TYR A 220 8.86 3.89 -11.05
C TYR A 220 7.90 2.76 -10.66
N GLY A 221 6.59 3.00 -10.69
CA GLY A 221 5.57 2.01 -10.36
C GLY A 221 5.65 0.77 -11.25
N ARG A 222 5.76 0.96 -12.57
CA ARG A 222 5.86 -0.11 -13.58
C ARG A 222 7.18 -0.87 -13.55
N ASN A 223 8.18 -0.36 -12.84
CA ASN A 223 9.46 -1.04 -12.60
C ASN A 223 9.55 -1.62 -11.17
N GLY A 224 8.45 -1.60 -10.41
CA GLY A 224 8.39 -2.15 -9.07
C GLY A 224 9.13 -1.32 -8.00
N LEU A 225 9.47 -0.07 -8.31
CA LEU A 225 10.15 0.86 -7.40
C LEU A 225 9.15 1.58 -6.51
N TRP A 226 8.51 0.83 -5.61
CA TRP A 226 7.42 1.30 -4.76
C TRP A 226 7.76 2.59 -3.99
N TYR A 227 8.94 2.63 -3.36
CA TYR A 227 9.33 3.78 -2.53
C TYR A 227 9.55 5.04 -3.37
N ASP A 228 10.16 4.91 -4.56
CA ASP A 228 10.39 6.05 -5.46
C ASP A 228 9.08 6.55 -6.06
N ALA A 229 8.18 5.65 -6.48
CA ALA A 229 6.86 6.01 -6.98
C ALA A 229 6.04 6.76 -5.92
N LEU A 230 5.94 6.19 -4.71
CA LEU A 230 5.19 6.81 -3.60
C LEU A 230 5.78 8.16 -3.20
N THR A 231 7.12 8.26 -3.13
CA THR A 231 7.81 9.52 -2.83
C THR A 231 7.52 10.57 -3.91
N THR A 232 7.54 10.19 -5.19
CA THR A 232 7.27 11.10 -6.29
C THR A 232 5.83 11.65 -6.24
N ILE A 233 4.84 10.80 -5.93
CA ILE A 233 3.45 11.24 -5.76
C ILE A 233 3.31 12.17 -4.56
N ALA A 234 3.95 11.83 -3.43
CA ALA A 234 3.94 12.68 -2.23
C ALA A 234 4.54 14.07 -2.51
N ASP A 235 5.71 14.13 -3.16
CA ASP A 235 6.37 15.38 -3.54
C ASP A 235 5.49 16.23 -4.48
N LEU A 236 4.78 15.60 -5.42
CA LEU A 236 3.83 16.29 -6.30
C LEU A 236 2.65 16.88 -5.55
N TRP A 237 2.09 16.11 -4.61
CA TRP A 237 0.96 16.58 -3.80
C TRP A 237 1.37 17.75 -2.89
N GLU A 238 2.55 17.69 -2.26
CA GLU A 238 3.10 18.80 -1.47
C GLU A 238 3.36 20.06 -2.33
N ALA A 239 3.82 19.89 -3.57
CA ALA A 239 4.05 20.99 -4.50
C ALA A 239 2.74 21.59 -5.06
N GLN A 240 1.66 20.81 -5.12
CA GLN A 240 0.38 21.18 -5.74
C GLN A 240 -0.83 20.87 -4.83
N PRO A 241 -0.90 21.45 -3.61
CA PRO A 241 -1.89 21.05 -2.60
C PRO A 241 -3.35 21.38 -2.93
N HIS A 242 -3.60 22.16 -3.99
CA HIS A 242 -4.95 22.54 -4.44
C HIS A 242 -5.38 21.84 -5.73
N ASP A 243 -4.58 20.89 -6.23
CA ASP A 243 -4.96 20.09 -7.39
C ASP A 243 -5.72 18.84 -6.92
N ASP A 244 -7.04 18.83 -7.12
CA ASP A 244 -7.92 17.71 -6.78
C ASP A 244 -7.50 16.40 -7.48
N THR A 245 -6.73 16.48 -8.58
CA THR A 245 -6.17 15.32 -9.29
C THR A 245 -5.20 14.53 -8.40
N MET A 246 -4.42 15.20 -7.54
CA MET A 246 -3.44 14.54 -6.68
C MET A 246 -4.09 13.62 -5.65
N ALA A 247 -5.27 14.01 -5.13
CA ALA A 247 -6.02 13.15 -4.22
C ALA A 247 -6.50 11.86 -4.91
N VAL A 248 -6.86 11.93 -6.20
CA VAL A 248 -7.25 10.76 -7.00
C VAL A 248 -6.05 9.88 -7.29
N GLU A 249 -4.93 10.45 -7.72
CA GLU A 249 -3.70 9.70 -8.00
C GLU A 249 -3.14 9.01 -6.75
N TRP A 250 -3.10 9.73 -5.62
CA TRP A 250 -2.75 9.16 -4.33
C TRP A 250 -3.66 8.00 -3.95
N HIS A 251 -4.97 8.17 -4.13
CA HIS A 251 -5.95 7.13 -3.85
C HIS A 251 -5.73 5.88 -4.70
N ASP A 252 -5.65 6.06 -6.02
CA ASP A 252 -5.53 4.95 -6.97
C ASP A 252 -4.19 4.23 -6.82
N PHE A 253 -3.10 4.93 -6.52
CA PHE A 253 -1.81 4.31 -6.23
C PHE A 253 -1.85 3.46 -4.95
N LEU A 254 -2.40 4.01 -3.86
CA LEU A 254 -2.51 3.27 -2.60
C LEU A 254 -3.46 2.07 -2.71
N ALA A 255 -4.53 2.17 -3.49
CA ALA A 255 -5.43 1.05 -3.73
C ALA A 255 -4.72 -0.14 -4.39
N GLN A 256 -3.80 0.10 -5.33
CA GLN A 256 -2.99 -0.94 -5.97
C GLN A 256 -2.08 -1.68 -4.95
N GLY A 257 -1.63 -0.98 -3.91
CA GLY A 257 -0.89 -1.55 -2.78
C GLY A 257 -1.77 -2.16 -1.66
N GLY A 258 -3.10 -2.22 -1.81
CA GLY A 258 -4.00 -2.67 -0.74
C GLY A 258 -4.10 -1.70 0.45
N LEU A 259 -3.82 -0.42 0.22
CA LEU A 259 -3.80 0.66 1.21
C LEU A 259 -4.97 1.63 1.04
N GLU A 260 -6.03 1.21 0.36
CA GLU A 260 -7.23 2.02 0.06
C GLU A 260 -7.85 2.64 1.32
N GLU A 261 -7.76 1.99 2.49
CA GLU A 261 -8.28 2.53 3.76
C GLU A 261 -7.56 3.82 4.22
N ILE A 262 -6.35 4.07 3.74
CA ILE A 262 -5.50 5.21 4.10
C ILE A 262 -5.56 6.32 3.04
N SER A 263 -6.09 6.02 1.85
CA SER A 263 -6.08 6.94 0.69
C SER A 263 -6.71 8.30 0.95
N THR A 264 -7.65 8.40 1.89
CA THR A 264 -8.33 9.65 2.20
C THR A 264 -7.63 10.46 3.30
N GLN A 265 -6.50 9.97 3.83
CA GLN A 265 -5.78 10.63 4.91
C GLN A 265 -4.82 11.68 4.34
N PRO A 266 -4.69 12.85 4.99
CA PRO A 266 -3.80 13.90 4.52
C PRO A 266 -2.32 13.53 4.70
N LEU A 267 -1.43 14.08 3.89
CA LEU A 267 -0.02 14.18 4.27
C LEU A 267 0.16 15.22 5.36
N VAL A 268 0.98 14.88 6.36
CA VAL A 268 1.31 15.74 7.50
C VAL A 268 2.79 15.61 7.84
N ASP A 269 3.34 16.68 8.41
CA ASP A 269 4.72 16.74 8.91
C ASP A 269 4.95 15.91 10.19
#